data_AF-A0A3D5BUR6-F1
#
_entry.id   AF-A0A3D5BUR6-F1
#
_cell.length_a   1.000
_cell.length_b   1.000
_cell.length_c   1.000
_cell.angle_alpha   90.00
_cell.angle_beta   90.00
_cell.angle_gamma   90.00
#
_symmetry.space_group_name_H-M   'P 1'
#
loop_
_entity.id
_entity.type
_entity.pdbx_description
1 polymer ?
#
loop_
_entity_poly.entity_id
_entity_poly.type
_entity_poly.pdbx_seq_one_letter_code
_entity_poly.pdbx_strand_id
1 'polypeptide(L)' 'ESLARGMAAVRPGATLGDVGHAIQAHAEAAGYSVVRELVGHGVGHVFHEPPQVNHTGRPGLGIVLVPGMVFT' A
#
# COMPACT_ATOMS: atom_id res chain seq x y z
N GLU A 1 -6.17 -3.70 12.24
CA GLU A 1 -4.81 -3.20 12.55
C GLU A 1 -3.94 -2.99 11.30
N SER A 2 -3.90 -3.94 10.35
CA SER A 2 -3.07 -3.82 9.13
C SER A 2 -3.34 -2.56 8.31
N LEU A 3 -4.60 -2.18 8.08
CA LEU A 3 -4.95 -0.95 7.36
C LEU A 3 -4.32 0.29 8.01
N ALA A 4 -4.46 0.44 9.33
CA ALA A 4 -3.90 1.57 10.06
C ALA A 4 -2.37 1.63 9.94
N ARG A 5 -1.68 0.48 9.92
CA ARG A 5 -0.23 0.42 9.71
C ARG A 5 0.18 0.78 8.29
N GLY A 6 -0.57 0.33 7.28
CA GLY A 6 -0.38 0.75 5.89
C GLY A 6 -0.52 2.26 5.72
N MET A 7 -1.60 2.84 6.28
CA MET A 7 -1.83 4.29 6.27
C MET A 7 -0.71 5.06 6.99
N ALA A 8 -0.19 4.55 8.11
CA ALA A 8 0.90 5.19 8.84
C ALA A 8 2.23 5.22 8.05
N ALA A 9 2.42 4.34 7.07
CA ALA A 9 3.57 4.36 6.17
C ALA A 9 3.46 5.41 5.06
N VAL A 10 2.26 5.96 4.81
CA VAL A 10 2.01 6.96 3.78
C VAL A 10 2.57 8.32 4.20
N ARG A 11 3.60 8.78 3.47
CA ARG A 11 4.18 10.13 3.61
C ARG A 11 4.93 10.50 2.33
N PRO A 12 5.13 11.81 2.04
CA PRO A 12 5.96 12.23 0.92
C PRO A 12 7.35 11.57 0.97
N GLY A 13 7.77 10.97 -0.15
CA GLY A 13 9.05 10.29 -0.29
C GLY A 13 9.07 8.81 0.13
N ALA A 14 8.02 8.29 0.79
CA ALA A 14 7.86 6.84 0.98
C ALA A 14 7.47 6.16 -0.34
N THR A 15 7.48 4.84 -0.39
CA THR A 15 7.06 4.08 -1.59
C THR A 15 5.82 3.21 -1.35
N LEU A 16 5.13 2.81 -2.42
CA LEU A 16 4.04 1.82 -2.30
C LEU A 16 4.53 0.48 -1.73
N GLY A 17 5.80 0.13 -1.93
CA GLY A 17 6.42 -1.04 -1.30
C GLY A 17 6.49 -0.92 0.23
N ASP A 18 6.66 0.29 0.78
CA ASP A 18 6.63 0.53 2.23
C ASP A 18 5.22 0.26 2.81
N VAL A 19 4.16 0.67 2.09
CA VAL A 19 2.77 0.44 2.48
C VAL A 19 2.45 -1.05 2.51
N GLY A 20 2.77 -1.76 1.42
CA GLY A 20 2.59 -3.21 1.34
C GLY A 20 3.42 -3.97 2.38
N HIS A 21 4.66 -3.54 2.64
CA HIS A 21 5.49 -4.14 3.67
C HIS A 21 4.89 -3.98 5.07
N ALA A 22 4.37 -2.79 5.41
CA ALA A 22 3.77 -2.53 6.72
C ALA A 22 2.52 -3.39 6.98
N ILE A 23 1.71 -3.61 5.95
CA ILE A 23 0.53 -4.48 6.00
C ILE A 23 0.96 -5.94 6.17
N GLN A 24 1.84 -6.41 5.29
CA GLN A 24 2.30 -7.80 5.26
C GLN A 24 3.01 -8.21 6.54
N ALA A 25 3.97 -7.40 7.00
CA ALA A 25 4.77 -7.71 8.19
C ALA A 25 3.89 -7.93 9.43
N HIS A 26 2.83 -7.13 9.58
CA HIS A 26 1.92 -7.27 10.70
C HIS A 26 0.98 -8.48 10.56
N ALA A 27 0.38 -8.68 9.39
CA ALA A 27 -0.52 -9.81 9.15
C ALA A 27 0.19 -11.15 9.33
N GLU A 28 1.39 -11.29 8.74
CA GLU A 28 2.19 -12.51 8.80
C GLU A 28 2.72 -12.78 10.21
N ALA A 29 3.14 -11.74 10.96
CA ALA A 29 3.54 -11.90 12.36
C ALA A 29 2.37 -12.36 13.27
N ALA A 30 1.13 -12.07 12.89
CA ALA A 30 -0.07 -12.54 13.57
C ALA A 30 -0.56 -13.92 13.08
N GLY A 31 0.17 -14.58 12.17
CA GLY A 31 -0.19 -15.89 11.64
C GLY A 31 -1.24 -15.87 10.52
N TYR A 32 -1.53 -14.70 9.95
CA TYR A 32 -2.44 -14.54 8.80
C TYR A 32 -1.68 -14.47 7.49
N SER A 33 -2.39 -14.66 6.37
CA SER A 33 -1.88 -14.41 5.02
C SER A 33 -2.47 -13.12 4.43
N VAL A 34 -1.85 -12.61 3.37
CA VAL A 34 -2.32 -11.45 2.61
C VAL A 34 -2.68 -11.89 1.18
N VAL A 35 -3.91 -11.55 0.75
CA VAL A 35 -4.40 -11.80 -0.62
C VAL A 35 -3.55 -11.02 -1.62
N ARG A 36 -3.18 -11.66 -2.75
CA ARG A 36 -2.29 -11.05 -3.77
C ARG A 36 -3.01 -10.67 -5.05
N GLU A 37 -4.17 -11.25 -5.28
CA GLU A 37 -4.97 -11.12 -6.49
C GLU A 37 -5.85 -9.86 -6.46
N LEU A 38 -6.09 -9.29 -5.27
CA LEU A 38 -6.83 -8.05 -5.06
C LEU A 38 -5.92 -7.01 -4.43
N VAL A 39 -5.93 -5.82 -5.02
CA VAL A 39 -5.04 -4.70 -4.70
C VAL A 39 -5.85 -3.42 -4.55
N GLY A 40 -5.31 -2.43 -3.84
CA GLY A 40 -5.79 -1.06 -3.90
C GLY A 40 -5.46 -0.42 -5.25
N HIS A 41 -5.97 0.78 -5.48
CA HIS A 41 -5.83 1.49 -6.75
C HIS A 41 -5.85 3.01 -6.56
N GLY A 42 -5.33 3.75 -7.53
CA GLY A 42 -5.63 5.17 -7.66
C GLY A 42 -7.13 5.40 -7.85
N VAL A 43 -7.66 6.50 -7.32
CA VAL A 43 -9.07 6.87 -7.47
C VAL A 43 -9.22 8.38 -7.55
N GLY A 44 -10.08 8.84 -8.45
CA GLY A 44 -10.32 10.27 -8.65
C GLY A 44 -11.20 10.51 -9.86
N HIS A 45 -10.58 10.66 -11.03
CA HIS A 45 -11.31 10.90 -12.28
C HIS A 45 -11.98 9.62 -12.80
N VAL A 46 -11.35 8.47 -12.59
CA VAL A 46 -11.90 7.15 -12.87
C VAL A 46 -12.01 6.36 -11.55
N PHE A 47 -12.95 5.41 -11.52
CA PHE A 47 -13.19 4.60 -10.32
C PHE A 47 -11.96 3.78 -9.91
N HIS A 48 -11.34 3.07 -10.86
CA HIS A 48 -10.04 2.42 -10.69
C HIS A 48 -9.06 2.98 -11.72
N GLU A 49 -8.00 3.64 -11.25
CA GLU A 49 -6.91 4.16 -12.08
C GLU A 49 -5.54 3.79 -11.49
N PRO A 50 -4.44 3.89 -12.25
CA PRO A 50 -3.12 3.73 -11.67
C PRO A 50 -2.89 4.71 -10.50
N PRO A 51 -2.08 4.34 -9.49
CA PRO A 51 -1.27 3.12 -9.41
C PRO A 51 -2.03 1.92 -8.84
N GLN A 52 -1.53 0.70 -9.08
CA GLN A 52 -1.94 -0.46 -8.28
C GLN A 52 -1.20 -0.46 -6.95
N VAL A 53 -1.92 -0.66 -5.85
CA VAL A 53 -1.39 -0.60 -4.47
C VAL A 53 -1.40 -2.00 -3.86
N ASN A 54 -0.25 -2.67 -3.92
CA ASN A 54 -0.11 -4.01 -3.38
C ASN A 54 -0.14 -4.01 -1.84
N HIS A 55 -0.86 -4.95 -1.26
CA HIS A 55 -0.88 -5.20 0.19
C HIS A 55 0.34 -6.00 0.69
N THR A 56 1.23 -6.40 -0.21
CA THR A 56 2.54 -6.99 0.07
C THR A 56 3.62 -6.14 -0.58
N GLY A 57 4.82 -6.09 -0.01
CA GLY A 57 5.83 -5.16 -0.48
C GLY A 57 7.21 -5.32 0.14
N ARG A 58 8.20 -4.70 -0.49
CA ARG A 58 9.56 -4.55 0.02
C ARG A 58 9.81 -3.06 0.26
N PRO A 59 10.38 -2.67 1.41
CA PRO A 59 10.65 -1.28 1.72
C PRO A 59 11.48 -0.58 0.63
N GLY A 60 11.13 0.66 0.31
CA GLY A 60 11.81 1.49 -0.68
C GLY A 60 11.61 1.10 -2.15
N LEU A 61 10.80 0.06 -2.46
CA LEU A 61 10.49 -0.32 -3.85
C LEU A 61 9.15 0.22 -4.32
N GLY A 62 8.99 0.36 -5.64
CA GLY A 62 7.75 0.80 -6.27
C GLY A 62 7.67 2.32 -6.43
N ILE A 63 6.45 2.81 -6.64
CA ILE A 63 6.18 4.24 -6.90
C ILE A 63 6.45 5.05 -5.63
N VAL A 64 7.18 6.15 -5.78
CA VAL A 64 7.42 7.15 -4.72
C VAL A 64 6.17 8.00 -4.54
N LEU A 65 5.71 8.12 -3.30
CA LEU A 65 4.55 8.89 -2.91
C LEU A 65 4.86 10.38 -2.91
N VAL A 66 4.02 11.16 -3.57
CA VAL A 66 4.11 12.62 -3.64
C VAL A 66 2.83 13.26 -3.11
N PRO A 67 2.89 14.49 -2.56
CA PRO A 67 1.70 15.21 -2.13
C PRO A 67 0.67 15.32 -3.27
N GLY A 68 -0.61 15.09 -2.95
CA GLY A 68 -1.72 15.18 -3.90
C GLY A 68 -2.13 13.86 -4.56
N MET A 69 -1.39 12.76 -4.35
CA MET A 69 -1.85 11.44 -4.76
C MET A 69 -3.09 11.01 -3.98
N VAL A 70 -4.03 10.34 -4.66
CA VAL A 70 -5.25 9.77 -4.06
C VAL A 70 -5.35 8.30 -4.50
N PHE A 71 -5.41 7.40 -3.53
CA PHE A 71 -5.47 5.96 -3.76
C PHE A 71 -6.12 5.24 -2.57
N THR A 72 -6.50 3.98 -2.79
CA THR A 72 -7.03 3.05 -1.79
C THR A 72 -5.99 2.02 -1.34
#